data_AF-A0A3S1AWS0-F1
#
_entry.id   AF-A0A3S1AWS0-F1
#
_cell.length_a   1.000
_cell.length_b   1.000
_cell.length_c   1.000
_cell.angle_alpha   90.00
_cell.angle_beta   90.00
_cell.angle_gamma   90.00
#
_symmetry.space_group_name_H-M   'P 1'
#
loop_
_entity.id
_entity.type
_entity.pdbx_description
1 polymer ?
#
loop_
_entity_poly.entity_id
_entity_poly.type
_entity_poly.pdbx_seq_one_letter_code
_entity_poly.pdbx_strand_id
1 'polypeptide(L)'
;MKKAKIASRAAIGEMVSMGKITSMDDLLEIIPLKQICESTGMHYSTMHRKARNPGLLKIEECRLLAAFLQIPPVDVVNMVLRHNPAVL
;
A
#
# COMPACT_ATOMS: atom_id res chain seq x y z
N MET A 1 -10.29 23.94 6.59
CA MET A 1 -9.82 22.63 6.09
C MET A 1 -9.57 21.73 7.29
N LYS A 2 -10.39 20.69 7.50
CA LYS A 2 -10.21 19.76 8.62
C LYS A 2 -8.93 18.96 8.34
N LYS A 3 -7.89 19.15 9.15
CA LYS A 3 -6.70 18.29 9.14
C LYS A 3 -7.17 16.90 9.54
N ALA A 4 -7.35 16.00 8.56
CA ALA A 4 -7.54 14.60 8.84
C ALA A 4 -6.40 14.17 9.77
N LYS A 5 -6.75 13.69 10.95
CA LYS A 5 -5.81 13.19 11.95
C LYS A 5 -5.01 12.10 11.23
N ILE A 6 -3.74 12.37 10.91
CA ILE A 6 -2.87 11.40 10.23
C ILE A 6 -2.87 10.17 11.14
N ALA A 7 -3.56 9.12 10.72
CA ALA A 7 -3.49 7.84 11.42
C ALA A 7 -2.02 7.44 11.43
N SER A 8 -1.50 7.01 12.59
CA SER A 8 -0.14 6.50 12.64
C SER A 8 -0.01 5.33 11.67
N ARG A 9 1.17 5.12 11.10
CA ARG A 9 1.36 4.01 10.14
C ARG A 9 1.01 2.65 10.76
N ALA A 10 1.28 2.48 12.06
CA ALA A 10 0.83 1.32 12.83
C ALA A 10 -0.70 1.15 12.82
N ALA A 11 -1.47 2.22 12.98
CA ALA A 11 -2.93 2.15 12.91
C ALA A 11 -3.43 1.77 11.51
N ILE A 12 -2.75 2.26 10.47
CA ILE A 12 -3.07 1.89 9.08
C ILE A 12 -2.72 0.41 8.85
N GLY A 13 -1.58 -0.05 9.35
CA GLY A 13 -1.20 -1.46 9.34
C GLY A 13 -2.23 -2.35 10.03
N GLU A 14 -2.71 -1.95 11.21
CA GLU A 14 -3.79 -2.65 11.92
C GLU A 14 -5.08 -2.70 11.08
N MET A 15 -5.44 -1.61 10.40
CA MET A 15 -6.59 -1.60 9.49
C MET A 15 -6.43 -2.56 8.30
N VAL A 16 -5.21 -2.74 7.79
CA VAL A 16 -4.91 -3.76 6.77
C VAL A 16 -5.09 -5.16 7.35
N SER A 17 -4.51 -5.45 8.52
CA SER A 17 -4.62 -6.76 9.16
C SER A 17 -6.06 -7.11 9.58
N MET A 18 -6.88 -6.11 9.94
CA MET A 18 -8.31 -6.26 10.21
C MET A 18 -9.16 -6.42 8.94
N GLY A 19 -8.57 -6.29 7.74
CA GLY A 19 -9.29 -6.34 6.48
C GLY A 19 -10.19 -5.13 6.21
N LYS A 20 -9.93 -3.98 6.86
CA LYS A 20 -10.62 -2.70 6.56
C LYS A 20 -10.01 -1.99 5.38
N ILE A 21 -8.70 -2.16 5.18
CA ILE A 21 -7.97 -1.72 3.98
C ILE A 21 -7.63 -2.99 3.23
N THR A 22 -8.24 -3.17 2.07
CA THR A 22 -8.15 -4.43 1.32
C THR A 22 -7.56 -4.25 -0.06
N SER A 23 -7.46 -3.00 -0.51
CA SER A 23 -6.97 -2.62 -1.82
C SER A 23 -5.89 -1.54 -1.74
N MET A 24 -5.17 -1.38 -2.84
CA MET A 24 -4.18 -0.32 -2.96
C MET A 24 -4.84 1.07 -3.04
N ASP A 25 -6.04 1.14 -3.62
CA ASP A 25 -6.82 2.38 -3.70
C ASP A 25 -7.26 2.84 -2.30
N ASP A 26 -7.75 1.93 -1.45
CA ASP A 26 -8.12 2.21 -0.06
C ASP A 26 -6.94 2.82 0.71
N LEU A 27 -5.74 2.29 0.50
CA LEU A 27 -4.54 2.81 1.16
C LEU A 27 -4.22 4.24 0.70
N LEU A 28 -4.41 4.53 -0.58
CA LEU A 28 -4.07 5.83 -1.16
C LEU A 28 -5.07 6.93 -0.81
N GLU A 29 -6.28 6.58 -0.38
CA GLU A 29 -7.22 7.53 0.24
C GLU A 29 -6.70 8.05 1.59
N ILE A 30 -5.88 7.25 2.28
CA ILE A 30 -5.36 7.55 3.61
C ILE A 30 -3.93 8.10 3.53
N ILE A 31 -3.09 7.51 2.68
CA ILE A 31 -1.68 7.82 2.55
C ILE A 31 -1.40 8.43 1.17
N PRO A 32 -0.92 9.68 1.12
CA PRO A 32 -0.53 10.30 -0.14
C PRO A 32 0.59 9.50 -0.82
N LEU A 33 0.43 9.27 -2.13
CA LEU A 33 1.40 8.55 -2.97
C LEU A 33 2.84 9.08 -2.81
N LYS A 34 2.98 10.41 -2.62
CA LYS A 34 4.27 11.07 -2.40
C LYS A 34 5.02 10.51 -1.19
N GLN A 35 4.34 10.26 -0.07
CA GLN A 35 4.97 9.71 1.14
C GLN A 35 5.45 8.27 0.92
N ILE A 36 4.71 7.50 0.13
CA ILE A 36 5.10 6.15 -0.26
C ILE A 36 6.37 6.21 -1.12
N CYS A 37 6.41 7.12 -2.10
CA CYS A 37 7.57 7.31 -2.97
C CYS A 37 8.83 7.70 -2.17
N GLU A 38 8.70 8.67 -1.26
CA GLU A 38 9.79 9.13 -0.39
C GLU A 38 10.36 8.00 0.47
N SER A 39 9.50 7.12 0.99
CA SER A 39 9.96 6.05 1.88
C SER A 39 10.42 4.78 1.17
N THR A 40 9.89 4.49 -0.01
CA THR A 40 10.26 3.30 -0.80
C THR A 40 11.39 3.59 -1.78
N GLY A 41 11.71 4.87 -2.02
CA GLY A 41 12.65 5.30 -3.05
C GLY A 41 12.14 5.12 -4.48
N MET A 42 10.87 4.74 -4.66
CA MET A 42 10.27 4.59 -5.98
C MET A 42 9.95 5.95 -6.60
N HIS A 43 10.25 6.10 -7.89
CA HIS A 43 9.86 7.29 -8.64
C HIS A 43 8.33 7.41 -8.72
N TYR A 44 7.82 8.65 -8.66
CA TYR A 44 6.39 8.94 -8.60
C TYR A 44 5.60 8.30 -9.75
N SER A 45 6.09 8.43 -10.99
CA SER A 45 5.40 7.84 -12.15
C SER A 45 5.32 6.31 -12.10
N THR A 46 6.37 5.66 -11.58
CA THR A 46 6.40 4.21 -11.38
C THR A 46 5.41 3.80 -10.31
N MET A 47 5.42 4.46 -9.16
CA MET A 47 4.50 4.17 -8.06
C MET A 47 3.05 4.45 -8.46
N HIS A 48 2.78 5.53 -9.19
CA HIS A 48 1.45 5.86 -9.70
C HIS A 48 0.92 4.80 -10.67
N ARG A 49 1.77 4.27 -11.57
CA ARG A 49 1.39 3.17 -12.45
C ARG A 49 1.09 1.89 -11.66
N LYS A 50 1.91 1.58 -10.65
CA LYS A 50 1.75 0.39 -9.80
C LYS A 50 0.58 0.51 -8.82
N ALA A 51 0.24 1.72 -8.37
CA ALA A 51 -0.96 1.97 -7.59
C ALA A 51 -2.23 1.55 -8.35
N ARG A 52 -2.32 1.93 -9.64
CA ARG A 52 -3.46 1.57 -10.50
C ARG A 52 -3.46 0.11 -10.96
N ASN A 53 -2.29 -0.52 -10.93
CA ASN A 53 -2.15 -1.94 -11.23
C ASN A 53 -1.15 -2.58 -10.24
N PRO A 54 -1.61 -2.89 -9.01
CA PRO A 54 -0.78 -3.44 -7.94
C PRO A 54 -0.08 -4.74 -8.31
N GLY A 55 -0.62 -5.52 -9.25
CA GLY A 55 0.03 -6.73 -9.77
C GLY A 55 1.39 -6.51 -10.43
N LEU A 56 1.76 -5.25 -10.71
CA LEU A 56 3.09 -4.85 -11.20
C LEU A 56 4.11 -4.62 -10.08
N LEU A 57 3.72 -4.73 -8.81
CA LEU A 57 4.64 -4.66 -7.67
C LEU A 57 5.50 -5.92 -7.62
N LYS A 58 6.82 -5.70 -7.52
CA LYS A 58 7.79 -6.76 -7.30
C LYS A 58 7.81 -7.13 -5.82
N ILE A 59 8.23 -8.36 -5.50
CA ILE A 59 8.34 -8.84 -4.11
C ILE A 59 9.16 -7.88 -3.22
N GLU A 60 10.30 -7.37 -3.73
CA GLU A 60 11.12 -6.41 -2.99
C GLU A 60 10.37 -5.10 -2.68
N GLU A 61 9.52 -4.64 -3.59
CA GLU A 61 8.71 -3.44 -3.39
C GLU A 61 7.56 -3.69 -2.42
N CYS A 62 6.97 -4.89 -2.45
CA CYS A 62 6.04 -5.34 -1.41
C CYS A 62 6.69 -5.35 -0.03
N ARG A 63 7.96 -5.76 0.07
CA ARG A 63 8.72 -5.71 1.34
C ARG A 63 8.94 -4.27 1.81
N LEU A 64 9.27 -3.35 0.91
CA LEU A 64 9.43 -1.93 1.24
C LEU A 64 8.11 -1.30 1.70
N LEU A 65 7.00 -1.61 1.03
CA LEU A 65 5.66 -1.18 1.44
C LEU A 65 5.26 -1.78 2.79
N ALA A 66 5.57 -3.05 3.03
CA ALA A 66 5.29 -3.71 4.30
C ALA A 66 6.05 -3.07 5.46
N ALA A 67 7.34 -2.77 5.27
CA ALA A 67 8.14 -2.02 6.23
C ALA A 67 7.59 -0.60 6.45
N PHE A 68 7.16 0.06 5.39
CA PHE A 68 6.51 1.37 5.47
C PHE A 68 5.23 1.33 6.31
N LEU A 69 4.39 0.30 6.12
CA LEU A 69 3.11 0.10 6.81
C LEU A 69 3.24 -0.59 8.17
N GLN A 70 4.43 -1.08 8.53
CA GLN A 70 4.68 -1.85 9.75
C GLN A 70 3.83 -3.13 9.84
N ILE A 71 3.65 -3.83 8.72
CA ILE A 71 2.90 -5.08 8.63
C ILE A 71 3.74 -6.20 8.01
N PRO A 72 3.34 -7.47 8.15
CA PRO A 72 3.95 -8.58 7.43
C PRO A 72 3.89 -8.39 5.90
N PRO A 73 4.98 -8.72 5.15
CA PRO A 73 4.98 -8.65 3.69
C PRO A 73 3.88 -9.47 3.01
N VAL A 74 3.46 -10.58 3.63
CA VAL A 74 2.38 -11.43 3.12
C VAL A 74 1.05 -10.68 3.03
N ASP A 75 0.77 -9.74 3.94
CA ASP A 75 -0.47 -8.97 3.92
C ASP A 75 -0.51 -8.00 2.73
N VAL A 76 0.63 -7.38 2.42
CA VAL A 76 0.79 -6.54 1.22
C VAL A 76 0.64 -7.39 -0.04
N VAL A 77 1.25 -8.58 -0.09
CA VAL A 77 1.12 -9.48 -1.24
C VAL A 77 -0.34 -9.92 -1.42
N ASN A 78 -1.03 -10.28 -0.34
CA ASN A 78 -2.45 -10.65 -0.40
C ASN A 78 -3.32 -9.50 -0.92
N MET A 79 -3.05 -8.26 -0.48
CA MET A 79 -3.71 -7.05 -0.97
C MET A 79 -3.48 -6.86 -2.48
N VAL A 80 -2.25 -7.07 -2.94
CA VAL A 80 -1.88 -6.99 -4.37
C VAL A 80 -2.58 -8.05 -5.21
N LEU A 81 -2.61 -9.30 -4.74
CA LEU A 81 -3.20 -10.43 -5.47
C LEU A 81 -4.71 -10.32 -5.62
N ARG A 82 -5.40 -9.74 -4.62
CA ARG A 82 -6.86 -9.49 -4.69
C ARG A 82 -7.27 -8.55 -5.82
N HIS A 83 -6.36 -7.68 -6.28
CA HIS A 83 -6.61 -6.79 -7.41
C HIS A 83 -6.65 -7.51 -8.77
N ASN A 84 -6.14 -8.74 -8.85
CA ASN A 84 -6.00 -9.46 -10.12
C ASN A 84 -6.84 -10.75 -10.11
N PRO A 85 -8.14 -10.71 -10.47
CA PRO A 85 -8.99 -11.90 -10.50
C PRO A 85 -8.62 -12.92 -11.60
N ALA A 86 -7.60 -12.64 -12.43
CA ALA A 86 -7.14 -13.50 -13.51
C ALA A 86 -5.99 -14.46 -13.14
N VAL A 87 -5.54 -14.46 -11.88
CA VAL A 87 -4.48 -15.36 -11.39
C VAL A 87 -5.01 -16.17 -10.20
N LEU A 88 -6.03 -16.99 -10.46
CA LEU A 88 -6.36 -18.22 -9.74
C LEU A 88 -7.03 -19.18 -10.71
#